data_AF-A0A3N6GML5-F1
#
_entry.id   AF-A0A3N6GML5-F1
#
_cell.length_a   1.000
_cell.length_b   1.000
_cell.length_c   1.000
_cell.angle_alpha   90.00
_cell.angle_beta   90.00
_cell.angle_gamma   90.00
#
_symmetry.space_group_name_H-M   'P 1'
#
loop_
_entity.id
_entity.type
_entity.pdbx_description
1 polymer ?
#
loop_
_entity_poly.entity_id
_entity_poly.type
_entity_poly.pdbx_seq_one_letter_code
_entity_poly.pdbx_strand_id
1 'polypeptide(L)'
;MDLPGRPAEAIEGIAYFTVSELLQNVSKHSAARSASVEVWRSGDRLLLQVTDDGRGGARMDGGTGMAGLAERLGAVDGLFVLDSPVGGPTTVTAELPWRDRERTHAQTHEQKPEQTREQKREQKREQRRERMRVRK
;
A
#
# COMPACT_ATOMS: atom_id res chain seq x y z
N MET A 1 0.41 -6.60 14.76
CA MET A 1 0.40 -5.56 13.72
C MET A 1 0.73 -4.24 14.38
N ASP A 2 1.86 -3.65 14.03
CA ASP A 2 2.26 -2.32 14.49
C ASP A 2 2.57 -1.44 13.28
N LEU A 3 1.55 -0.74 12.79
CA LEU A 3 1.65 0.14 11.63
C LEU A 3 1.10 1.52 12.01
N PRO A 4 1.87 2.61 11.84
CA PRO A 4 1.45 3.96 12.21
C PRO A 4 0.42 4.57 11.23
N GLY A 5 0.03 3.84 10.19
CA GLY A 5 -0.87 4.28 9.12
C GLY A 5 -1.05 3.20 8.08
N ARG A 6 -1.57 3.56 6.89
CA ARG A 6 -1.65 2.66 5.74
C ARG A 6 -0.64 3.08 4.67
N PRO A 7 0.09 2.12 4.07
CA PRO A 7 0.93 2.43 2.93
C PRO A 7 0.06 2.70 1.70
N ALA A 8 0.71 3.18 0.63
CA ALA A 8 0.12 3.36 -0.67
C ALA A 8 -0.62 2.10 -1.13
N GLU A 9 -1.73 2.28 -1.83
CA GLU A 9 -2.66 1.20 -2.15
C GLU A 9 -2.01 0.04 -2.92
N ALA A 10 -1.09 0.36 -3.84
CA ALA A 10 -0.33 -0.65 -4.56
C ALA A 10 0.54 -1.51 -3.63
N ILE A 11 1.23 -0.89 -2.66
CA ILE A 11 2.07 -1.60 -1.68
C ILE A 11 1.20 -2.47 -0.76
N GLU A 12 0.09 -1.93 -0.29
CA GLU A 12 -0.86 -2.68 0.54
C GLU A 12 -1.45 -3.89 -0.21
N GLY A 13 -1.81 -3.72 -1.48
CA GLY A 13 -2.31 -4.80 -2.32
C GLY A 13 -1.28 -5.92 -2.50
N ILE A 14 -0.02 -5.56 -2.76
CA ILE A 14 1.08 -6.54 -2.87
C ILE A 14 1.29 -7.26 -1.54
N ALA A 15 1.31 -6.54 -0.42
CA ALA A 15 1.46 -7.12 0.91
C ALA A 15 0.34 -8.13 1.23
N TYR A 16 -0.92 -7.72 1.01
CA TYR A 16 -2.08 -8.57 1.24
C TYR A 16 -2.06 -9.83 0.38
N PHE A 17 -1.76 -9.67 -0.92
CA PHE A 17 -1.66 -10.80 -1.84
C PHE A 17 -0.55 -11.76 -1.40
N THR A 18 0.61 -11.22 -1.03
CA THR A 18 1.76 -12.02 -0.58
C THR A 18 1.40 -12.86 0.63
N VAL A 19 0.86 -12.24 1.69
CA VAL A 19 0.44 -12.98 2.90
C VAL A 19 -0.63 -14.03 2.55
N SER A 20 -1.60 -13.69 1.71
CA SER A 20 -2.68 -14.62 1.33
C SER A 20 -2.17 -15.86 0.61
N GLU A 21 -1.26 -15.68 -0.35
CA GLU A 21 -0.65 -16.80 -1.07
C GLU A 21 0.25 -17.64 -0.18
N LEU A 22 1.01 -17.01 0.73
CA LEU A 22 1.83 -17.73 1.69
C LEU A 22 0.97 -18.60 2.62
N LEU A 23 -0.13 -18.07 3.16
CA LEU A 23 -1.06 -18.85 3.97
C LEU A 23 -1.75 -19.98 3.19
N GLN A 24 -2.02 -19.79 1.90
CA GLN A 24 -2.49 -20.89 1.05
C GLN A 24 -1.42 -21.97 0.87
N ASN A 25 -0.16 -21.59 0.71
CA ASN A 25 0.95 -22.54 0.62
C ASN A 25 1.11 -23.32 1.92
N VAL A 26 0.99 -22.67 3.08
CA VAL A 26 0.93 -23.33 4.39
C VAL A 26 -0.18 -24.38 4.38
N SER A 27 -1.42 -23.97 4.09
CA SER A 27 -2.60 -24.84 4.10
C SER A 27 -2.46 -26.05 3.17
N LYS A 28 -1.87 -25.87 1.99
CA LYS A 28 -1.76 -26.94 0.96
C LYS A 28 -0.54 -27.84 1.12
N HIS A 29 0.56 -27.36 1.72
CA HIS A 29 1.87 -28.02 1.55
C HIS A 29 2.65 -28.27 2.85
N SER A 30 2.40 -27.50 3.91
CA SER A 30 3.27 -27.49 5.11
C SER A 30 3.04 -28.66 6.07
N ALA A 31 1.82 -29.20 6.13
CA ALA A 31 1.36 -30.04 7.24
C ALA A 31 1.52 -29.39 8.63
N ALA A 32 1.59 -28.05 8.68
CA ALA A 32 1.66 -27.27 9.91
C ALA A 32 0.35 -27.36 10.69
N ARG A 33 0.46 -27.21 12.02
CA ARG A 33 -0.69 -27.06 12.93
C ARG A 33 -1.02 -25.60 13.15
N SER A 34 -0.04 -24.72 13.01
CA SER A 34 -0.15 -23.30 13.24
C SER A 34 0.72 -22.51 12.27
N ALA A 35 0.28 -21.29 12.00
CA ALA A 35 1.09 -20.30 11.31
C ALA A 35 0.88 -18.94 11.97
N SER A 36 1.93 -18.11 11.94
CA SER A 36 1.90 -16.73 12.38
C SER A 36 2.14 -15.78 11.21
N VAL A 37 1.54 -14.60 11.31
CA VAL A 37 1.79 -13.48 10.40
C VAL A 37 2.14 -12.27 11.24
N GLU A 38 3.33 -11.73 11.00
CA GLU A 38 3.83 -10.52 11.63
C GLU A 38 3.99 -9.45 10.57
N VAL A 39 3.49 -8.25 10.89
CA VAL A 39 3.54 -7.08 10.00
C VAL A 39 3.89 -5.86 10.83
N TRP A 40 4.95 -5.18 10.46
CA TRP A 40 5.41 -3.96 11.12
C TRP A 40 6.12 -3.03 10.14
N ARG A 41 6.21 -1.76 10.51
CA ARG A 41 6.97 -0.76 9.76
C ARG A 41 8.33 -0.55 10.43
N SER A 42 9.39 -0.52 9.64
CA SER A 42 10.72 -0.08 10.08
C SER A 42 11.22 1.00 9.13
N GLY A 43 11.25 2.25 9.60
CA GLY A 43 11.65 3.40 8.78
C GLY A 43 10.79 3.58 7.52
N ASP A 44 11.41 3.45 6.35
CA ASP A 44 10.79 3.52 5.03
C ASP A 44 10.48 2.14 4.44
N ARG A 45 10.38 1.10 5.27
CA ARG A 45 10.06 -0.27 4.87
C ARG A 45 8.85 -0.84 5.60
N LEU A 46 8.03 -1.60 4.88
CA LEU A 46 7.03 -2.50 5.41
C LEU A 46 7.64 -3.91 5.45
N LEU A 47 7.67 -4.51 6.63
CA LEU A 47 8.18 -5.85 6.84
C LEU A 47 7.02 -6.81 7.12
N LEU A 48 7.09 -7.97 6.48
CA LEU A 48 6.12 -9.06 6.56
C LEU A 48 6.88 -10.34 6.89
N GLN A 49 6.46 -11.07 7.91
CA GLN A 49 6.98 -12.39 8.20
C GLN A 49 5.83 -13.38 8.32
N VAL A 50 5.89 -14.47 7.56
CA VAL A 50 4.96 -15.60 7.67
C VAL A 50 5.76 -16.82 8.06
N THR A 51 5.41 -17.41 9.20
CA THR A 51 6.09 -18.61 9.73
C THR A 51 5.07 -19.70 10.01
N ASP A 52 5.38 -20.94 9.66
CA ASP A 52 4.58 -22.12 10.01
C ASP A 52 5.41 -23.21 10.71
N ASP A 53 4.77 -24.00 11.57
CA ASP A 53 5.40 -25.13 12.30
C ASP A 53 5.37 -26.45 11.51
N GLY A 54 5.26 -26.37 10.19
CA GLY A 54 5.19 -27.51 9.30
C GLY A 54 6.55 -28.14 9.01
N ARG A 55 6.55 -29.09 8.07
CA ARG A 55 7.71 -29.96 7.76
C ARG A 55 8.86 -29.28 7.02
N GLY A 56 8.76 -27.98 6.71
CA GLY A 56 9.74 -27.25 5.93
C GLY A 56 9.99 -27.82 4.53
N GLY A 57 11.15 -27.50 3.94
CA GLY A 57 11.55 -27.95 2.61
C GLY A 57 10.89 -27.22 1.43
N ALA A 58 10.30 -26.05 1.66
CA ALA A 58 9.82 -25.19 0.59
C ALA A 58 10.99 -24.70 -0.28
N ARG A 59 10.76 -24.57 -1.58
CA ARG A 59 11.80 -24.14 -2.54
C ARG A 59 11.26 -23.09 -3.50
N MET A 60 12.14 -22.21 -3.95
CA MET A 60 11.83 -21.18 -4.95
C MET A 60 11.50 -21.76 -6.33
N ASP A 61 12.05 -22.94 -6.66
CA ASP A 61 11.90 -23.63 -7.95
C ASP A 61 10.83 -24.73 -7.95
N GLY A 62 10.16 -24.98 -6.80
CA GLY A 62 9.16 -26.04 -6.65
C GLY A 62 7.80 -25.76 -7.30
N GLY A 63 7.67 -24.64 -8.01
CA GLY A 63 6.45 -24.19 -8.68
C GLY A 63 6.49 -22.69 -8.97
N THR A 64 5.41 -22.15 -9.52
CA THR A 64 5.34 -20.72 -9.91
C THR A 64 4.96 -19.79 -8.75
N GLY A 65 4.42 -20.32 -7.65
CA GLY A 65 3.90 -19.52 -6.53
C GLY A 65 4.97 -18.64 -5.88
N MET A 66 6.03 -19.26 -5.33
CA MET A 66 7.09 -18.53 -4.61
C MET A 66 7.93 -17.65 -5.55
N ALA A 67 8.28 -18.14 -6.74
CA ALA A 67 8.99 -17.36 -7.74
C ALA A 67 8.18 -16.13 -8.18
N GLY A 68 6.88 -16.28 -8.44
CA GLY A 68 6.00 -15.18 -8.83
C GLY A 68 5.75 -14.18 -7.70
N LEU A 69 5.79 -14.60 -6.44
CA LEU A 69 5.83 -13.68 -5.30
C LEU A 69 7.12 -12.86 -5.32
N ALA A 70 8.28 -13.50 -5.37
CA ALA A 70 9.57 -12.79 -5.39
C ALA A 70 9.68 -11.79 -6.56
N GLU A 71 9.21 -12.16 -7.75
CA GLU A 71 9.15 -11.25 -8.91
C GLU A 71 8.25 -10.04 -8.65
N ARG A 72 7.04 -10.26 -8.11
CA ARG A 72 6.10 -9.18 -7.81
C ARG A 72 6.64 -8.20 -6.77
N LEU A 73 7.33 -8.70 -5.74
CA LEU A 73 8.00 -7.84 -4.76
C LEU A 73 9.17 -7.09 -5.40
N GLY A 74 10.00 -7.77 -6.19
CA GLY A 74 11.12 -7.16 -6.90
C GLY A 74 10.71 -6.03 -7.85
N ALA A 75 9.53 -6.14 -8.49
CA ALA A 75 8.98 -5.11 -9.37
C ALA A 75 8.69 -3.77 -8.68
N VAL A 76 8.68 -3.74 -7.34
CA VAL A 76 8.48 -2.52 -6.54
C VAL A 76 9.65 -2.26 -5.58
N ASP A 77 10.86 -2.72 -5.90
CA ASP A 77 12.06 -2.59 -5.05
C ASP A 77 11.91 -3.27 -3.68
N GLY A 78 11.12 -4.34 -3.64
CA GLY A 78 10.93 -5.21 -2.48
C GLY A 78 11.88 -6.39 -2.46
N LEU A 79 11.91 -7.09 -1.32
CA LEU A 79 12.73 -8.27 -1.08
C LEU A 79 11.86 -9.45 -0.65
N PHE A 80 12.28 -10.65 -1.02
CA PHE A 80 11.64 -11.90 -0.64
C PHE A 80 12.71 -12.92 -0.25
N VAL A 81 12.64 -13.41 0.98
CA VAL A 81 13.57 -14.39 1.53
C VAL A 81 12.78 -15.57 2.06
N LEU A 82 13.23 -16.78 1.69
CA LEU A 82 12.66 -18.04 2.14
C LEU A 82 13.72 -18.81 2.93
N ASP A 83 13.41 -19.11 4.18
CA ASP A 83 14.13 -20.09 5.00
C ASP A 83 13.19 -21.27 5.28
N SER A 84 13.59 -22.47 4.89
CA SER A 84 12.72 -23.65 5.00
C SER A 84 13.55 -24.94 5.06
N PRO A 85 14.32 -25.16 6.14
CA PRO A 85 15.05 -26.40 6.31
C PRO A 85 14.11 -27.61 6.22
N VAL A 86 14.58 -28.70 5.61
CA VAL A 86 13.82 -29.95 5.58
C VAL A 86 13.67 -30.45 7.03
N GLY A 87 12.43 -30.68 7.46
CA GLY A 87 12.09 -30.99 8.86
C GLY A 87 11.44 -29.83 9.62
N GLY A 88 11.45 -28.61 9.05
CA GLY A 88 10.74 -27.44 9.59
C GLY A 88 11.59 -26.52 10.46
N PRO A 89 11.11 -25.29 10.75
CA PRO A 89 9.89 -24.65 10.23
C PRO A 89 10.05 -24.11 8.79
N THR A 90 9.02 -23.47 8.25
CA THR A 90 9.17 -22.54 7.11
C THR A 90 8.96 -21.12 7.58
N THR A 91 9.86 -20.23 7.21
CA THR A 91 9.77 -18.78 7.42
C THR A 91 9.98 -18.07 6.10
N VAL A 92 9.02 -17.21 5.76
CA VAL A 92 9.13 -16.27 4.64
C VAL A 92 9.18 -14.86 5.19
N THR A 93 10.22 -14.13 4.80
CA THR A 93 10.36 -12.70 5.07
C THR A 93 10.19 -11.93 3.77
N ALA A 94 9.32 -10.93 3.79
CA ALA A 94 9.04 -10.04 2.68
C ALA A 94 9.22 -8.59 3.12
N GLU A 95 9.89 -7.80 2.29
CA GLU A 95 10.06 -6.38 2.51
C GLU A 95 9.53 -5.59 1.32
N LEU A 96 8.85 -4.49 1.60
CA LEU A 96 8.32 -3.57 0.60
C LEU A 96 8.69 -2.14 0.98
N PRO A 97 8.90 -1.23 0.02
CA PRO A 97 9.06 0.18 0.36
C PRO A 97 7.76 0.71 0.98
N TRP A 98 7.91 1.42 2.09
CA TRP A 98 6.82 2.20 2.67
C TRP A 98 6.69 3.52 1.89
N ARG A 99 5.54 3.66 1.23
CA ARG A 99 5.10 4.93 0.68
C ARG A 99 3.83 5.28 1.41
N ASP A 100 3.74 6.47 1.99
CA ASP A 100 2.50 6.88 2.64
C ASP A 100 1.38 6.88 1.59
N ARG A 101 0.20 6.40 2.01
CA ARG A 101 -0.99 6.58 1.19
C ARG A 101 -1.21 8.08 1.07
N GLU A 102 -1.01 8.63 -0.12
CA GLU A 102 -1.47 9.99 -0.39
C GLU A 102 -2.95 10.02 -0.02
N ARG A 103 -3.32 10.96 0.84
CA ARG A 103 -4.74 11.24 1.07
C ARG A 103 -5.28 11.70 -0.27
N THR A 104 -5.82 10.80 -1.07
CA THR A 104 -6.65 11.18 -2.20
C THR A 104 -7.72 12.08 -1.61
N HIS A 105 -7.65 13.36 -1.96
CA HIS A 105 -8.47 14.40 -1.37
C HIS A 105 -9.95 13.98 -1.34
N ALA A 106 -10.45 13.63 -0.16
CA ALA A 106 -11.84 13.88 0.20
C ALA A 106 -12.06 15.36 0.55
N GLN A 107 -11.32 16.25 -0.12
CA GLN A 107 -11.45 17.70 -0.10
C GLN A 107 -11.03 18.26 -1.46
N THR A 108 -11.86 18.04 -2.48
CA THR A 108 -12.08 19.07 -3.52
C THR A 108 -13.37 19.79 -3.16
N HIS A 109 -13.36 20.47 -2.02
CA HIS A 109 -14.20 21.64 -1.79
C HIS A 109 -13.27 22.71 -1.21
N GLU A 110 -12.33 23.16 -2.04
CA GLU A 110 -11.81 24.51 -1.87
C GLU A 110 -13.02 25.45 -1.91
N GLN A 111 -13.30 26.03 -0.75
CA GLN A 111 -14.24 27.12 -0.60
C GLN A 111 -13.80 28.25 -1.54
N LYS A 112 -14.54 28.47 -2.63
CA LYS A 112 -14.56 29.79 -3.25
C LYS A 112 -15.02 30.75 -2.16
N PRO A 113 -14.34 31.88 -1.89
CA PRO A 113 -14.89 32.87 -0.98
C PRO A 113 -16.25 33.28 -1.52
N GLU A 114 -17.28 33.03 -0.72
CA GLU A 114 -18.67 33.34 -1.05
C GLU A 114 -18.79 34.86 -1.06
N GLN A 115 -18.46 35.49 -2.19
CA GLN A 115 -18.60 36.93 -2.35
C GLN A 115 -20.06 37.30 -2.07
N THR A 116 -20.27 38.13 -1.06
CA THR A 116 -21.60 38.59 -0.64
C THR A 116 -22.31 39.25 -1.83
N ARG A 117 -23.64 39.20 -1.86
CA ARG A 117 -24.45 39.86 -2.91
C ARG A 117 -24.09 41.34 -3.11
N GLU A 118 -23.58 41.98 -2.07
CA GLU A 118 -23.07 43.36 -2.08
C GLU A 118 -21.75 43.49 -2.85
N GLN A 119 -20.75 42.64 -2.57
CA GLN A 119 -19.47 42.61 -3.29
C GLN A 119 -19.66 42.33 -4.80
N LYS A 120 -20.57 41.42 -5.15
CA LYS A 120 -20.93 41.15 -6.56
C LYS A 120 -21.64 42.34 -7.23
N ARG A 121 -22.47 43.07 -6.48
CA ARG A 121 -23.16 44.28 -6.99
C ARG A 121 -22.20 45.44 -7.20
N GLU A 122 -21.20 45.58 -6.32
CA GLU A 122 -20.20 46.63 -6.39
C GLU A 122 -19.23 46.40 -7.55
N GLN A 123 -18.68 45.18 -7.70
CA GLN A 123 -17.86 44.80 -8.85
C GLN A 123 -18.60 44.98 -10.18
N LYS A 124 -19.90 44.65 -10.25
CA LYS A 124 -20.71 44.85 -11.45
C LYS A 124 -20.98 46.33 -11.74
N ARG A 125 -21.12 47.18 -10.72
CA ARG A 125 -21.26 48.64 -10.87
C ARG A 125 -19.97 49.28 -11.37
N GLU A 126 -18.84 48.86 -10.84
CA GLU A 126 -17.52 49.38 -11.19
C GLU A 126 -17.13 49.00 -12.63
N GLN A 127 -17.29 47.74 -13.01
CA GLN A 127 -17.10 47.30 -14.41
C GLN A 127 -18.00 48.04 -15.40
N ARG A 128 -19.25 48.37 -15.00
CA ARG A 128 -20.17 49.13 -15.86
C ARG A 128 -19.73 50.59 -16.00
N ARG A 129 -19.14 51.20 -14.96
CA ARG A 129 -18.57 52.57 -15.02
C ARG A 129 -17.33 52.62 -15.90
N GLU A 130 -16.44 51.63 -15.78
CA GLU A 130 -15.22 51.54 -16.58
C GLU A 130 -15.56 51.42 -18.08
N ARG A 131 -16.52 50.57 -18.44
CA ARG A 131 -16.97 50.39 -19.83
C ARG A 131 -17.67 51.62 -20.42
N MET A 132 -18.16 52.55 -19.60
CA MET A 132 -18.69 53.83 -20.07
C MET A 132 -17.61 54.90 -20.26
N ARG A 133 -16.49 54.81 -19.53
CA ARG A 133 -15.35 55.74 -19.69
C ARG A 133 -14.55 55.49 -20.95
N VAL A 134 -14.45 54.23 -21.39
CA VAL A 134 -13.70 53.84 -22.60
C VAL A 134 -14.46 54.16 -23.90
N ARG A 135 -15.72 54.60 -23.82
CA ARG A 135 -16.58 54.93 -24.98
C ARG A 135 -16.75 56.44 -25.23
N LYS A 136 -15.93 57.27 -24.58
CA LYS A 136 -15.88 58.73 -24.77
C LYS A 136 -14.56 59.10 -25.41
#